data_AF-L0WH89-F1
#
_entry.id   AF-L0WH89-F1
#
_cell.length_a   1.000
_cell.length_b   1.000
_cell.length_c   1.000
_cell.angle_alpha   90.00
_cell.angle_beta   90.00
_cell.angle_gamma   90.00
#
_symmetry.space_group_name_H-M   'P 1'
#
loop_
_entity.id
_entity.type
_entity.pdbx_description
1 polymer ?
#
loop_
_entity_poly.entity_id
_entity_poly.type
_entity_poly.pdbx_seq_one_letter_code
_entity_poly.pdbx_strand_id
1 'polypeptide(L)'
;MRFFPVLLLALTLVACDNNSPPPAQPDSPPTATPRAIKTDAWQKAGDQRLADAANHWQSAMAAFQAGPDQARLDSLRQAARQWYASVSQAYLLLASRACASEQQDRLDRVDSWPLYPGYLDALPQWPDSGLINDPTLALTADSLRNQHGATDDGEASLGFAALFVVLEGPGDDLKPLKAYTGKADSPDRRRQYLALVGTQLQQDIQALDVRPLTDRNLACGLQRTLDQHHRLQQWQNNHDNDENLAVPAATVAIQGKQLINTVSTLPDAIVNQWQQTRPGLADAIKASDAEDWSALDDWLNPPVDSD
;
A
#
# COMPACT_ATOMS: atom_id res chain seq x y z
N MET A 1 -70.40 42.84 2.98
CA MET A 1 -70.64 43.39 4.32
C MET A 1 -70.58 42.25 5.32
N ARG A 2 -69.75 42.39 6.37
CA ARG A 2 -69.71 41.61 7.63
C ARG A 2 -69.20 40.16 7.50
N PHE A 3 -68.46 39.56 8.43
CA PHE A 3 -67.45 39.92 9.44
C PHE A 3 -66.84 38.55 9.82
N PHE A 4 -65.53 38.47 10.06
CA PHE A 4 -64.82 37.26 10.54
C PHE A 4 -65.38 36.75 11.89
N PRO A 5 -65.22 35.45 12.22
CA PRO A 5 -64.05 35.09 13.01
C PRO A 5 -63.35 33.78 12.60
N VAL A 6 -62.03 33.82 12.72
CA VAL A 6 -61.08 32.71 12.68
C VAL A 6 -61.29 31.85 13.93
N LEU A 7 -61.46 30.54 13.76
CA LEU A 7 -61.30 29.58 14.84
C LEU A 7 -60.17 28.62 14.46
N LEU A 8 -59.01 28.86 15.09
CA LEU A 8 -57.84 27.99 15.09
C LEU A 8 -58.20 26.69 15.83
N LEU A 9 -58.10 25.55 15.16
CA LEU A 9 -58.16 24.23 15.81
C LEU A 9 -56.72 23.75 16.05
N ALA A 10 -56.23 23.95 17.27
CA ALA A 10 -54.97 23.39 17.73
C ALA A 10 -55.20 21.92 18.13
N LEU A 11 -54.62 20.99 17.37
CA LEU A 11 -54.48 19.60 17.78
C LEU A 11 -53.43 19.52 18.89
N THR A 12 -53.89 19.34 20.13
CA THR A 12 -53.05 18.99 21.27
C THR A 12 -52.74 17.49 21.21
N LEU A 13 -51.55 17.13 20.75
CA LEU A 13 -50.93 15.84 21.08
C LEU A 13 -50.55 15.89 22.56
N VAL A 14 -51.36 15.24 23.39
CA VAL A 14 -51.00 14.88 24.76
C VAL A 14 -49.95 13.77 24.65
N ALA A 15 -48.68 14.15 24.64
CA ALA A 15 -47.58 13.24 24.90
C ALA A 15 -47.53 13.03 26.42
N CYS A 16 -47.69 11.77 26.84
CA CYS A 16 -47.50 11.37 28.22
C CYS A 16 -46.07 11.68 28.67
N ASP A 17 -45.99 12.47 29.73
CA ASP A 17 -44.81 12.82 30.49
C ASP A 17 -44.26 11.55 31.17
N ASN A 18 -43.30 10.89 30.53
CA ASN A 18 -42.43 9.92 31.18
C ASN A 18 -41.11 10.61 31.48
N ASN A 19 -41.06 11.23 32.64
CA ASN A 19 -39.89 11.88 33.21
C ASN A 19 -38.92 10.82 33.74
N SER A 20 -38.30 10.06 32.82
CA SER A 20 -37.14 9.23 33.10
C SER A 20 -35.93 9.91 32.46
N PRO A 21 -34.88 10.26 33.24
CA PRO A 21 -33.65 10.74 32.64
C PRO A 21 -33.14 9.69 31.63
N PRO A 22 -32.57 10.12 30.50
CA PRO A 22 -31.90 9.20 29.58
C PRO A 22 -30.93 8.34 30.40
N PRO A 23 -30.87 7.01 30.20
CA PRO A 23 -29.81 6.22 30.82
C PRO A 23 -28.49 6.88 30.44
N ALA A 24 -27.70 7.25 31.45
CA ALA A 24 -26.37 7.80 31.25
C ALA A 24 -25.65 6.86 30.30
N GLN A 25 -25.24 7.37 29.14
CA GLN A 25 -24.34 6.62 28.27
C GLN A 25 -23.14 6.21 29.14
N PRO A 26 -22.76 4.93 29.19
CA PRO A 26 -21.55 4.55 29.89
C PRO A 26 -20.42 5.41 29.34
N ASP A 27 -19.73 6.11 30.25
CA ASP A 27 -18.57 6.91 29.93
C ASP A 27 -17.67 6.07 29.02
N SER A 28 -17.47 6.52 27.78
CA SER A 28 -16.48 5.89 26.90
C SER A 28 -15.17 5.87 27.69
N PRO A 29 -14.49 4.73 27.82
CA PRO A 29 -13.25 4.66 28.59
C PRO A 29 -12.30 5.74 28.09
N PRO A 30 -11.59 6.45 28.99
CA PRO A 30 -10.70 7.54 28.59
C PRO A 30 -9.73 7.00 27.54
N THR A 31 -9.76 7.58 26.34
CA THR A 31 -8.81 7.21 25.28
C THR A 31 -7.41 7.45 25.83
N ALA A 32 -6.66 6.36 26.06
CA ALA A 32 -5.30 6.46 26.55
C ALA A 32 -4.49 7.39 25.65
N THR A 33 -3.78 8.35 26.22
CA THR A 33 -2.97 9.30 25.46
C THR A 33 -1.82 8.53 24.77
N PRO A 34 -1.64 8.64 23.44
CA PRO A 34 -0.56 7.98 22.74
C PRO A 34 0.81 8.31 23.35
N ARG A 35 1.66 7.30 23.52
CA ARG A 35 3.01 7.46 24.07
C ARG A 35 4.02 7.57 22.94
N ALA A 36 4.86 8.61 23.00
CA ALA A 36 5.95 8.77 22.05
C ALA A 36 6.96 7.61 22.18
N ILE A 37 7.37 7.03 21.05
CA ILE A 37 8.44 6.03 20.98
C ILE A 37 9.62 6.65 20.24
N LYS A 38 10.83 6.52 20.80
CA LYS A 38 12.05 7.04 20.17
C LYS A 38 12.40 6.23 18.92
N THR A 39 12.02 6.76 17.76
CA THR A 39 12.17 6.10 16.47
C THR A 39 13.18 6.78 15.54
N ASP A 40 13.78 7.91 15.93
CA ASP A 40 14.56 8.79 15.04
C ASP A 40 15.68 8.07 14.27
N ALA A 41 16.46 7.23 14.96
CA ALA A 41 17.54 6.47 14.33
C ALA A 41 17.03 5.40 13.35
N TRP A 42 15.93 4.72 13.71
CA TRP A 42 15.28 3.73 12.85
C TRP A 42 14.68 4.37 11.60
N GLN A 43 13.97 5.50 11.78
CA GLN A 43 13.40 6.30 10.70
C GLN A 43 14.50 6.77 9.73
N LYS A 44 15.56 7.39 10.26
CA LYS A 44 16.70 7.87 9.45
C LYS A 44 17.37 6.74 8.67
N ALA A 45 17.58 5.58 9.28
CA ALA A 45 18.17 4.42 8.60
C ALA A 45 17.24 3.88 7.50
N GLY A 46 15.92 3.87 7.75
CA GLY A 46 14.91 3.52 6.76
C GLY A 46 14.92 4.48 5.57
N ASP A 47 14.93 5.80 5.82
CA ASP A 47 14.95 6.83 4.80
C ASP A 47 16.18 6.69 3.89
N GLN A 48 17.36 6.47 4.49
CA GLN A 48 18.59 6.27 3.73
C GLN A 48 18.48 5.07 2.80
N ARG A 49 18.02 3.91 3.29
CA ARG A 49 17.87 2.70 2.47
C ARG A 49 16.87 2.90 1.34
N LEU A 50 15.73 3.54 1.63
CA LEU A 50 14.69 3.82 0.64
C LEU A 50 15.20 4.78 -0.45
N ALA A 51 15.92 5.84 -0.04
CA ALA A 51 16.50 6.80 -0.96
C ALA A 51 17.59 6.18 -1.83
N ASP A 52 18.50 5.38 -1.25
CA ASP A 52 19.58 4.72 -1.99
C ASP A 52 19.02 3.76 -3.05
N ALA A 53 18.00 2.98 -2.71
CA ALA A 53 17.39 2.04 -3.65
C ALA A 53 16.61 2.76 -4.76
N ALA A 54 15.89 3.85 -4.44
CA ALA A 54 15.24 4.69 -5.44
C ALA A 54 16.25 5.35 -6.40
N ASN A 55 17.35 5.90 -5.87
CA ASN A 55 18.42 6.50 -6.66
C ASN A 55 19.09 5.47 -7.59
N HIS A 56 19.25 4.22 -7.13
CA HIS A 56 19.77 3.14 -7.96
C HIS A 56 18.83 2.81 -9.12
N TRP A 57 17.52 2.72 -8.85
CA TRP A 57 16.52 2.52 -9.91
C TRP A 57 16.49 3.68 -10.91
N GLN A 58 16.51 4.93 -10.44
CA GLN A 58 16.55 6.10 -11.32
C GLN A 58 17.79 6.10 -12.23
N SER A 59 18.95 5.73 -11.67
CA SER A 59 20.20 5.63 -12.44
C SER A 59 20.12 4.52 -13.49
N ALA A 60 19.57 3.36 -13.15
CA ALA A 60 19.35 2.26 -14.09
C ALA A 60 18.34 2.65 -15.19
N MET A 61 17.28 3.36 -14.83
CA MET A 61 16.27 3.85 -15.79
C MET A 61 16.89 4.86 -16.77
N ALA A 62 17.66 5.83 -16.29
CA ALA A 62 18.35 6.80 -17.13
C ALA A 62 19.35 6.12 -18.07
N ALA A 63 20.12 5.15 -17.56
CA ALA A 63 21.04 4.36 -18.37
C ALA A 63 20.29 3.57 -19.46
N PHE A 64 19.16 2.95 -19.13
CA PHE A 64 18.33 2.22 -20.09
C PHE A 64 17.73 3.16 -21.15
N GLN A 65 17.24 4.34 -20.78
CA GLN A 65 16.71 5.33 -21.73
C GLN A 65 17.77 5.84 -22.71
N ALA A 66 19.01 6.04 -22.24
CA ALA A 66 20.10 6.55 -23.07
C ALA A 66 20.55 5.56 -24.16
N GLY A 67 20.32 4.26 -23.97
CA GLY A 67 20.66 3.24 -24.94
C GLY A 67 20.14 1.88 -24.49
N PRO A 68 18.91 1.49 -24.85
CA PRO A 68 18.35 0.22 -24.42
C PRO A 68 19.13 -0.96 -24.99
N ASP A 69 19.65 -1.80 -24.11
CA ASP A 69 20.26 -3.09 -24.44
C ASP A 69 19.86 -4.14 -23.40
N GLN A 70 20.22 -5.41 -23.63
CA GLN A 70 19.83 -6.49 -22.73
C GLN A 70 20.45 -6.32 -21.33
N ALA A 71 21.72 -5.93 -21.23
CA ALA A 71 22.40 -5.76 -19.94
C ALA A 71 21.78 -4.64 -19.10
N ARG A 72 21.37 -3.53 -19.73
CA ARG A 72 20.69 -2.41 -19.07
C ARG A 72 19.25 -2.75 -18.70
N LEU A 73 18.55 -3.55 -19.52
CA LEU A 73 17.23 -4.06 -19.14
C LEU A 73 17.31 -4.95 -17.90
N ASP A 74 18.29 -5.85 -17.85
CA ASP A 74 18.51 -6.73 -16.70
C ASP A 74 18.92 -5.93 -15.46
N SER A 75 19.76 -4.89 -15.62
CA SER A 75 20.11 -3.96 -14.55
C SER A 75 18.89 -3.18 -14.04
N LEU A 76 18.00 -2.75 -14.93
CA LEU A 76 16.76 -2.04 -14.56
C LEU A 76 15.81 -2.93 -13.75
N ARG A 77 15.66 -4.20 -14.15
CA ARG A 77 14.88 -5.21 -13.41
C ARG A 77 15.45 -5.46 -12.03
N GLN A 78 16.75 -5.67 -11.96
CA GLN A 78 17.43 -5.88 -10.68
C GLN A 78 17.24 -4.68 -9.75
N ALA A 79 17.39 -3.47 -10.27
CA ALA A 79 17.18 -2.24 -9.49
C ALA A 79 15.72 -2.10 -9.02
N ALA A 80 14.73 -2.43 -9.86
CA ALA A 80 13.32 -2.41 -9.48
C ALA A 80 13.01 -3.42 -8.36
N ARG A 81 13.52 -4.65 -8.48
CA ARG A 81 13.37 -5.70 -7.46
C ARG A 81 14.04 -5.30 -6.14
N GLN A 82 15.25 -4.73 -6.19
CA GLN A 82 15.95 -4.25 -4.99
C GLN A 82 15.24 -3.08 -4.32
N TRP A 83 14.70 -2.16 -5.12
CA TRP A 83 13.91 -1.05 -4.60
C TRP A 83 12.65 -1.54 -3.90
N TYR A 84 11.91 -2.43 -4.54
CA TYR A 84 10.72 -3.02 -3.95
C TYR A 84 11.02 -3.85 -2.69
N ALA A 85 12.15 -4.58 -2.66
CA ALA A 85 12.60 -5.28 -1.47
C ALA A 85 12.91 -4.33 -0.31
N SER A 86 13.51 -3.17 -0.61
CA SER A 86 13.79 -2.14 0.39
C SER A 86 12.51 -1.51 0.94
N VAL A 87 11.50 -1.29 0.08
CA VAL A 87 10.16 -0.82 0.48
C VAL A 87 9.44 -1.87 1.33
N SER A 88 9.45 -3.13 0.91
CA SER A 88 8.83 -4.24 1.64
C SER A 88 9.47 -4.45 3.02
N GLN A 89 10.80 -4.35 3.12
CA GLN A 89 11.51 -4.42 4.41
C GLN A 89 11.21 -3.21 5.31
N ALA A 90 10.85 -2.06 4.74
CA ALA A 90 10.46 -0.85 5.46
C ALA A 90 8.94 -0.72 5.64
N TYR A 91 8.14 -1.75 5.33
CA TYR A 91 6.69 -1.62 5.27
C TYR A 91 6.07 -1.21 6.61
N LEU A 92 6.50 -1.78 7.75
CA LEU A 92 6.03 -1.35 9.08
C LEU A 92 6.29 0.13 9.33
N LEU A 93 7.47 0.63 8.94
CA LEU A 93 7.81 2.04 9.07
C LEU A 93 6.89 2.92 8.21
N LEU A 94 6.70 2.56 6.95
CA LEU A 94 5.85 3.29 6.01
C LEU A 94 4.38 3.26 6.43
N ALA A 95 3.87 2.11 6.88
CA ALA A 95 2.53 1.94 7.42
C ALA A 95 2.31 2.75 8.69
N SER A 96 3.28 2.73 9.62
CA SER A 96 3.20 3.53 10.84
C SER A 96 3.14 5.03 10.54
N ARG A 97 3.92 5.48 9.54
CA ARG A 97 3.91 6.86 9.07
C ARG A 97 2.61 7.24 8.36
N ALA A 98 2.10 6.38 7.50
CA ALA A 98 0.81 6.57 6.85
C ALA A 98 -0.32 6.70 7.89
N CYS A 99 -0.30 5.88 8.93
CA CYS A 99 -1.22 6.02 10.07
C CYS A 99 -1.05 7.32 10.86
N ALA A 100 0.17 7.87 10.92
CA ALA A 100 0.45 9.12 11.64
C ALA A 100 -0.01 10.37 10.88
N SER A 101 -0.10 10.30 9.56
CA SER A 101 -0.50 11.43 8.69
C SER A 101 -1.82 11.23 7.96
N GLU A 102 -2.54 10.15 8.24
CA GLU A 102 -3.78 9.79 7.56
C GLU A 102 -3.59 9.65 6.04
N GLN A 103 -2.48 9.02 5.63
CA GLN A 103 -2.11 8.80 4.22
C GLN A 103 -2.10 7.32 3.82
N GLN A 104 -3.03 6.53 4.36
CA GLN A 104 -3.16 5.11 4.05
C GLN A 104 -3.37 4.88 2.54
N ASP A 105 -4.22 5.68 1.88
CA ASP A 105 -4.45 5.58 0.43
C ASP A 105 -3.17 5.78 -0.40
N ARG A 106 -2.22 6.58 0.11
CA ARG A 106 -0.92 6.77 -0.54
C ARG A 106 -0.07 5.51 -0.42
N LEU A 107 -0.06 4.87 0.75
CA LEU A 107 0.61 3.59 0.93
C LEU A 107 -0.03 2.51 0.06
N ASP A 108 -1.36 2.48 -0.03
CA ASP A 108 -2.09 1.51 -0.86
C ASP A 108 -1.79 1.69 -2.34
N ARG A 109 -1.62 2.93 -2.81
CA ARG A 109 -1.15 3.21 -4.18
C ARG A 109 0.29 2.74 -4.44
N VAL A 110 1.18 2.81 -3.44
CA VAL A 110 2.57 2.33 -3.60
C VAL A 110 2.60 0.84 -3.92
N ASP A 111 1.65 0.08 -3.37
CA ASP A 111 1.64 -1.38 -3.47
C ASP A 111 0.23 -1.95 -3.80
N SER A 112 -0.38 -1.42 -4.85
CA SER A 112 -1.70 -1.86 -5.34
C SER A 112 -1.59 -3.17 -6.11
N TRP A 113 -2.11 -4.24 -5.53
CA TRP A 113 -2.30 -5.53 -6.18
C TRP A 113 -3.40 -6.33 -5.47
N PRO A 114 -4.06 -7.27 -6.17
CA PRO A 114 -3.88 -7.65 -7.58
C PRO A 114 -4.34 -6.56 -8.56
N LEU A 115 -3.95 -6.67 -9.83
CA LEU A 115 -4.33 -5.72 -10.88
C LEU A 115 -4.60 -6.38 -12.23
N TYR A 116 -5.35 -5.71 -13.11
CA TYR A 116 -5.63 -6.16 -14.48
C TYR A 116 -4.46 -5.82 -15.41
N PRO A 117 -3.64 -6.78 -15.87
CA PRO A 117 -2.47 -6.45 -16.70
C PRO A 117 -2.85 -5.86 -18.06
N GLY A 118 -3.97 -6.30 -18.63
CA GLY A 118 -4.51 -5.81 -19.90
C GLY A 118 -4.99 -4.35 -19.84
N TYR A 119 -5.27 -3.84 -18.64
CA TYR A 119 -5.56 -2.42 -18.41
C TYR A 119 -4.29 -1.57 -18.60
N LEU A 120 -3.12 -2.08 -18.21
CA LEU A 120 -1.86 -1.36 -18.30
C LEU A 120 -1.20 -1.45 -19.68
N ASP A 121 -1.05 -2.68 -20.18
CA ASP A 121 -0.25 -2.96 -21.37
C ASP A 121 -0.85 -4.11 -22.20
N ALA A 122 -0.28 -4.30 -23.38
CA ALA A 122 -0.62 -5.35 -24.31
C ALA A 122 -0.42 -6.74 -23.70
N LEU A 123 -1.41 -7.59 -23.93
CA LEU A 123 -1.36 -9.03 -23.69
C LEU A 123 -1.21 -9.79 -25.01
N PRO A 124 -0.70 -11.03 -25.02
CA PRO A 124 -0.54 -11.82 -26.24
C PRO A 124 -1.81 -11.91 -27.10
N GLN A 125 -2.97 -12.08 -26.45
CA GLN A 125 -4.28 -12.16 -27.10
C GLN A 125 -4.91 -10.79 -27.38
N TRP A 126 -4.40 -9.71 -26.75
CA TRP A 126 -4.89 -8.34 -26.88
C TRP A 126 -3.71 -7.37 -27.12
N PRO A 127 -3.12 -7.36 -28.33
CA PRO A 127 -1.87 -6.64 -28.60
C PRO A 127 -1.99 -5.12 -28.56
N ASP A 128 -3.21 -4.59 -28.68
CA ASP A 128 -3.50 -3.16 -28.71
C ASP A 128 -4.13 -2.66 -27.39
N SER A 129 -4.22 -3.50 -26.35
CA SER A 129 -4.86 -3.14 -25.08
C SER A 129 -3.99 -2.25 -24.19
N GLY A 130 -4.67 -1.52 -23.31
CA GLY A 130 -4.09 -0.87 -22.15
C GLY A 130 -3.61 0.56 -22.37
N LEU A 131 -3.42 1.29 -21.27
CA LEU A 131 -3.05 2.70 -21.23
C LEU A 131 -1.79 3.01 -22.07
N ILE A 132 -0.85 2.06 -22.10
CA ILE A 132 0.40 2.21 -22.86
C ILE A 132 0.18 2.16 -24.37
N ASN A 133 -0.83 1.44 -24.86
CA ASN A 133 -1.10 1.33 -26.29
C ASN A 133 -2.19 2.29 -26.78
N ASP A 134 -2.90 2.99 -25.87
CA ASP A 134 -3.88 4.01 -26.23
C ASP A 134 -3.20 5.32 -26.68
N PRO A 135 -3.25 5.69 -27.98
CA PRO A 135 -2.64 6.91 -28.48
C PRO A 135 -3.40 8.18 -28.05
N THR A 136 -4.66 8.05 -27.63
CA THR A 136 -5.49 9.18 -27.20
C THR A 136 -5.20 9.60 -25.77
N LEU A 137 -4.67 8.68 -24.96
CA LEU A 137 -4.21 8.96 -23.61
C LEU A 137 -2.78 9.52 -23.63
N ALA A 138 -2.64 10.78 -23.23
CA ALA A 138 -1.33 11.35 -22.93
C ALA A 138 -0.77 10.69 -21.66
N LEU A 139 0.46 10.15 -21.72
CA LEU A 139 1.14 9.61 -20.53
C LEU A 139 1.82 10.74 -19.76
N THR A 140 1.17 11.19 -18.69
CA THR A 140 1.68 12.19 -17.76
C THR A 140 1.51 11.69 -16.32
N ALA A 141 2.13 12.37 -15.35
CA ALA A 141 1.89 12.02 -13.95
C ALA A 141 0.40 12.14 -13.60
N ASP A 142 -0.25 13.24 -14.00
CA ASP A 142 -1.65 13.51 -13.67
C ASP A 142 -2.59 12.52 -14.35
N SER A 143 -2.37 12.18 -15.63
CA SER A 143 -3.23 11.21 -16.30
C SER A 143 -3.10 9.83 -15.64
N LEU A 144 -1.89 9.39 -15.30
CA LEU A 144 -1.72 8.11 -14.60
C LEU A 144 -2.38 8.12 -13.22
N ARG A 145 -2.29 9.20 -12.43
CA ARG A 145 -3.03 9.30 -11.16
C ARG A 145 -4.54 9.23 -11.36
N ASN A 146 -5.07 9.91 -12.37
CA ASN A 146 -6.51 9.89 -12.66
C ASN A 146 -7.00 8.52 -13.13
N GLN A 147 -6.15 7.77 -13.83
CA GLN A 147 -6.45 6.41 -14.27
C GLN A 147 -6.34 5.37 -13.14
N HIS A 148 -5.62 5.68 -12.06
CA HIS A 148 -5.38 4.72 -10.99
C HIS A 148 -6.67 4.43 -10.21
N GLY A 149 -7.18 3.20 -10.31
CA GLY A 149 -8.39 2.81 -9.60
C GLY A 149 -9.63 3.59 -10.05
N ALA A 150 -9.66 4.07 -11.29
CA ALA A 150 -10.67 5.01 -11.76
C ALA A 150 -12.09 4.41 -11.77
N THR A 151 -12.22 3.14 -12.14
CA THR A 151 -13.51 2.45 -12.17
C THR A 151 -13.54 1.16 -11.36
N ASP A 152 -12.37 0.55 -11.12
CA ASP A 152 -12.19 -0.65 -10.30
C ASP A 152 -10.79 -0.63 -9.64
N ASP A 153 -10.65 -1.14 -8.42
CA ASP A 153 -9.37 -1.16 -7.69
C ASP A 153 -8.28 -1.95 -8.43
N GLY A 154 -8.67 -2.95 -9.24
CA GLY A 154 -7.79 -3.71 -10.11
C GLY A 154 -7.25 -2.91 -11.31
N GLU A 155 -7.82 -1.75 -11.63
CA GLU A 155 -7.30 -0.82 -12.65
C GLU A 155 -6.11 0.01 -12.11
N ALA A 156 -5.13 -0.67 -11.52
CA ALA A 156 -3.96 -0.04 -10.95
C ALA A 156 -2.98 0.44 -12.04
N SER A 157 -2.98 1.75 -12.29
CA SER A 157 -2.04 2.40 -13.23
C SER A 157 -0.69 2.81 -12.61
N LEU A 158 -0.53 2.62 -11.29
CA LEU A 158 0.58 3.08 -10.47
C LEU A 158 0.93 2.00 -9.43
N GLY A 159 2.06 2.17 -8.75
CA GLY A 159 2.54 1.21 -7.77
C GLY A 159 3.58 0.23 -8.33
N PHE A 160 4.20 -0.56 -7.44
CA PHE A 160 5.24 -1.50 -7.83
C PHE A 160 4.73 -2.65 -8.69
N ALA A 161 3.53 -3.16 -8.42
CA ALA A 161 2.96 -4.23 -9.22
C ALA A 161 2.72 -3.77 -10.67
N ALA A 162 2.19 -2.57 -10.85
CA ALA A 162 2.03 -1.95 -12.18
C ALA A 162 3.39 -1.73 -12.89
N LEU A 163 4.43 -1.31 -12.14
CA LEU A 163 5.80 -1.23 -12.66
C LEU A 163 6.31 -2.60 -13.13
N PHE A 164 6.13 -3.66 -12.35
CA PHE A 164 6.57 -5.01 -12.71
C PHE A 164 5.81 -5.59 -13.90
N VAL A 165 4.49 -5.37 -14.00
CA VAL A 165 3.74 -5.79 -15.19
C VAL A 165 4.32 -5.19 -16.46
N VAL A 166 4.69 -3.91 -16.43
CA VAL A 166 5.23 -3.24 -17.62
C VAL A 166 6.69 -3.58 -17.88
N LEU A 167 7.51 -3.82 -16.85
CA LEU A 167 8.95 -4.09 -16.96
C LEU A 167 9.30 -5.58 -17.18
N GLU A 168 8.56 -6.46 -16.53
CA GLU A 168 8.80 -7.89 -16.49
C GLU A 168 7.66 -8.66 -17.15
N GLY A 169 6.43 -8.21 -17.02
CA GLY A 169 5.25 -8.95 -17.50
C GLY A 169 4.40 -9.44 -16.33
N PRO A 170 3.16 -9.88 -16.60
CA PRO A 170 2.25 -10.32 -15.56
C PRO A 170 2.47 -11.76 -15.08
N GLY A 171 3.23 -12.57 -15.82
CA GLY A 171 3.52 -13.97 -15.49
C GLY A 171 5.03 -14.24 -15.42
N ASP A 172 5.40 -15.51 -15.56
CA ASP A 172 6.80 -15.96 -15.42
C ASP A 172 7.69 -15.58 -16.61
N ASP A 173 7.09 -15.38 -17.78
CA ASP A 173 7.81 -15.02 -19.00
C ASP A 173 8.18 -13.53 -19.00
N LEU A 174 9.47 -13.26 -18.82
CA LEU A 174 9.99 -11.90 -18.85
C LEU A 174 9.84 -11.25 -20.24
N LYS A 175 9.29 -10.04 -20.29
CA LYS A 175 9.19 -9.22 -21.51
C LYS A 175 10.56 -9.08 -22.20
N PRO A 176 10.74 -9.48 -23.46
CA PRO A 176 12.05 -9.43 -24.11
C PRO A 176 12.46 -7.97 -24.42
N LEU A 177 13.76 -7.73 -24.69
CA LEU A 177 14.28 -6.39 -25.05
C LEU A 177 13.48 -5.71 -26.19
N LYS A 178 13.00 -6.48 -27.17
CA LYS A 178 12.16 -5.98 -28.28
C LYS A 178 10.83 -5.35 -27.83
N ALA A 179 10.38 -5.58 -26.59
CA ALA A 179 9.22 -4.89 -26.04
C ALA A 179 9.52 -3.40 -25.79
N TYR A 180 10.79 -3.04 -25.65
CA TYR A 180 11.28 -1.69 -25.33
C TYR A 180 12.15 -1.08 -26.43
N THR A 181 12.36 -1.78 -27.54
CA THR A 181 13.15 -1.30 -28.67
C THR A 181 12.40 -1.51 -29.98
N GLY A 182 12.61 -0.62 -30.94
CA GLY A 182 11.94 -0.67 -32.25
C GLY A 182 11.49 0.71 -32.71
N LYS A 183 10.77 0.74 -33.84
CA LYS A 183 10.22 1.97 -34.45
C LYS A 183 8.74 2.20 -34.13
N ALA A 184 8.08 1.25 -33.47
CA ALA A 184 6.70 1.40 -33.05
C ALA A 184 6.62 2.30 -31.81
N ASP A 185 5.47 2.93 -31.59
CA ASP A 185 5.28 3.87 -30.48
C ASP A 185 5.23 3.15 -29.12
N SER A 186 4.68 1.93 -29.04
CA SER A 186 4.51 1.21 -27.78
C SER A 186 5.82 1.00 -27.00
N PRO A 187 6.95 0.58 -27.62
CA PRO A 187 8.25 0.59 -26.97
C PRO A 187 8.63 1.91 -26.28
N ASP A 188 8.43 3.04 -26.94
CA ASP A 188 8.77 4.36 -26.43
C ASP A 188 7.83 4.76 -25.28
N ARG A 189 6.54 4.49 -25.44
CA ARG A 189 5.52 4.69 -24.41
C ARG A 189 5.76 3.84 -23.17
N ARG A 190 6.22 2.58 -23.30
CA ARG A 190 6.65 1.76 -22.14
C ARG A 190 7.81 2.41 -21.38
N ARG A 191 8.84 2.88 -22.08
CA ARG A 191 9.98 3.56 -21.43
C ARG A 191 9.57 4.87 -20.76
N GLN A 192 8.63 5.62 -21.36
CA GLN A 192 8.05 6.82 -20.76
C GLN A 192 7.24 6.47 -19.51
N TYR A 193 6.35 5.48 -19.59
CA TYR A 193 5.56 5.00 -18.46
C TYR A 193 6.45 4.57 -17.30
N LEU A 194 7.48 3.75 -17.54
CA LEU A 194 8.39 3.26 -16.50
C LEU A 194 9.07 4.42 -15.75
N ALA A 195 9.52 5.45 -16.46
CA ALA A 195 10.10 6.64 -15.85
C ALA A 195 9.06 7.43 -15.01
N LEU A 196 7.84 7.57 -15.50
CA LEU A 196 6.76 8.27 -14.80
C LEU A 196 6.32 7.52 -13.53
N VAL A 197 6.07 6.22 -13.60
CA VAL A 197 5.60 5.44 -12.44
C VAL A 197 6.67 5.39 -11.35
N GLY A 198 7.95 5.24 -11.68
CA GLY A 198 8.99 5.29 -10.65
C GLY A 198 9.22 6.68 -10.07
N THR A 199 9.07 7.75 -10.86
CA THR A 199 9.07 9.11 -10.29
C THR A 199 7.93 9.29 -9.27
N GLN A 200 6.74 8.80 -9.60
CA GLN A 200 5.56 8.92 -8.73
C GLN A 200 5.67 8.03 -7.49
N LEU A 201 6.16 6.80 -7.63
CA LEU A 201 6.44 5.89 -6.50
C LEU A 201 7.37 6.55 -5.48
N GLN A 202 8.45 7.18 -5.95
CA GLN A 202 9.36 7.88 -5.07
C GLN A 202 8.69 9.08 -4.38
N GLN A 203 7.90 9.87 -5.11
CA GLN A 203 7.13 10.97 -4.52
C GLN A 203 6.16 10.47 -3.45
N ASP A 204 5.49 9.35 -3.70
CA ASP A 204 4.55 8.76 -2.76
C ASP A 204 5.25 8.26 -1.49
N ILE A 205 6.38 7.56 -1.63
CA ILE A 205 7.18 7.11 -0.48
C ILE A 205 7.73 8.30 0.31
N GLN A 206 8.21 9.35 -0.35
CA GLN A 206 8.75 10.54 0.31
C GLN A 206 7.68 11.35 1.05
N ALA A 207 6.46 11.43 0.52
CA ALA A 207 5.35 12.13 1.17
C ALA A 207 4.88 11.45 2.47
N LEU A 208 5.27 10.20 2.70
CA LEU A 208 5.05 9.49 3.96
C LEU A 208 6.08 9.84 5.04
N ASP A 209 7.13 10.65 4.80
CA ASP A 209 8.09 10.98 5.86
C ASP A 209 7.46 11.87 6.96
N VAL A 210 7.02 11.23 8.04
CA VAL A 210 6.27 11.85 9.14
C VAL A 210 6.89 11.45 10.47
N ARG A 211 7.07 12.44 11.35
CA ARG A 211 7.73 12.28 12.66
C ARG A 211 7.11 13.24 13.69
N PRO A 212 7.13 12.91 15.00
CA PRO A 212 7.56 11.64 15.60
C PRO A 212 6.48 10.54 15.44
N LEU A 213 6.86 9.28 15.70
CA LEU A 213 5.91 8.17 15.79
C LEU A 213 5.56 7.85 17.24
N THR A 214 4.32 7.44 17.46
CA THR A 214 3.78 6.96 18.75
C THR A 214 3.56 5.45 18.74
N ASP A 215 3.35 4.87 19.91
CA ASP A 215 2.91 3.48 20.07
C ASP A 215 1.62 3.17 19.29
N ARG A 216 0.66 4.10 19.25
CA ARG A 216 -0.55 3.97 18.44
C ARG A 216 -0.25 3.93 16.95
N ASN A 217 0.70 4.74 16.48
CA ASN A 217 1.11 4.70 15.07
C ASN A 217 1.78 3.36 14.73
N LEU A 218 2.65 2.84 15.62
CA LEU A 218 3.28 1.53 15.42
C LEU A 218 2.26 0.39 15.44
N ALA A 219 1.27 0.44 16.34
CA ALA A 219 0.19 -0.57 16.39
C ALA A 219 -0.65 -0.56 15.11
N CYS A 220 -1.03 0.62 14.62
CA CYS A 220 -1.71 0.75 13.33
C CYS A 220 -0.84 0.27 12.16
N GLY A 221 0.46 0.60 12.16
CA GLY A 221 1.39 0.12 11.16
C GLY A 221 1.56 -1.41 11.17
N LEU A 222 1.59 -2.01 12.36
CA LEU A 222 1.67 -3.47 12.51
C LEU A 222 0.39 -4.14 12.02
N GLN A 223 -0.79 -3.58 12.33
CA GLN A 223 -2.06 -4.09 11.79
C GLN A 223 -2.00 -4.16 10.27
N ARG A 224 -1.62 -3.07 9.60
CA ARG A 224 -1.51 -3.07 8.14
C ARG A 224 -0.46 -4.05 7.61
N THR A 225 0.61 -4.27 8.35
CA THR A 225 1.64 -5.26 7.98
C THR A 225 1.07 -6.69 8.03
N LEU A 226 0.27 -7.00 9.06
CA LEU A 226 -0.45 -8.27 9.19
C LEU A 226 -1.49 -8.43 8.08
N ASP A 227 -2.30 -7.40 7.83
CA ASP A 227 -3.30 -7.38 6.75
C ASP A 227 -2.64 -7.66 5.39
N GLN A 228 -1.48 -7.05 5.15
CA GLN A 228 -0.69 -7.26 3.94
C GLN A 228 -0.18 -8.71 3.82
N HIS A 229 0.32 -9.29 4.92
CA HIS A 229 0.74 -10.69 4.96
C HIS A 229 -0.45 -11.64 4.70
N HIS A 230 -1.58 -11.41 5.35
CA HIS A 230 -2.81 -12.18 5.14
C HIS A 230 -3.31 -12.08 3.71
N ARG A 231 -3.30 -10.88 3.12
CA ARG A 231 -3.66 -10.66 1.71
C ARG A 231 -2.78 -11.49 0.78
N LEU A 232 -1.48 -11.58 1.07
CA LEU A 232 -0.54 -12.40 0.28
C LEU A 232 -0.82 -13.89 0.43
N GLN A 233 -1.02 -14.37 1.66
CA GLN A 233 -1.35 -15.78 1.93
C GLN A 233 -2.67 -16.19 1.27
N GLN A 234 -3.70 -15.35 1.38
CA GLN A 234 -4.99 -15.57 0.73
C GLN A 234 -4.83 -15.67 -0.79
N TRP A 235 -4.08 -14.75 -1.41
CA TRP A 235 -3.80 -14.80 -2.85
C TRP A 235 -3.11 -16.11 -3.27
N GLN A 236 -2.12 -16.56 -2.50
CA GLN A 236 -1.36 -17.79 -2.80
C GLN A 236 -2.19 -19.07 -2.60
N ASN A 237 -3.14 -19.06 -1.68
CA ASN A 237 -3.95 -20.22 -1.33
C ASN A 237 -5.28 -20.30 -2.11
N ASN A 238 -5.77 -19.18 -2.64
CA ASN A 238 -7.01 -19.13 -3.40
C ASN A 238 -6.80 -19.57 -4.85
N HIS A 239 -7.45 -20.66 -5.24
CA HIS A 239 -7.40 -21.20 -6.60
C HIS A 239 -8.45 -20.57 -7.54
N ASP A 240 -9.39 -19.78 -6.99
CA ASP A 240 -10.51 -19.16 -7.72
C ASP A 240 -10.33 -17.64 -7.90
N ASN A 241 -9.08 -17.14 -7.92
CA ASN A 241 -8.84 -15.73 -8.24
C ASN A 241 -9.34 -15.42 -9.66
N ASP A 242 -9.89 -14.22 -9.87
CA ASP A 242 -10.27 -13.74 -11.21
C ASP A 242 -9.09 -13.94 -12.17
N GLU A 243 -9.31 -14.72 -13.23
CA GLU A 243 -8.27 -15.12 -14.20
C GLU A 243 -7.62 -13.92 -14.91
N ASN A 244 -8.27 -12.74 -14.86
CA ASN A 244 -7.76 -11.51 -15.45
C ASN A 244 -6.94 -10.66 -14.45
N LEU A 245 -7.05 -10.92 -13.15
CA LEU A 245 -6.25 -10.28 -12.12
C LEU A 245 -4.90 -10.99 -11.98
N ALA A 246 -3.84 -10.21 -11.78
CA ALA A 246 -2.50 -10.73 -11.56
C ALA A 246 -1.79 -10.04 -10.41
N VAL A 247 -0.98 -10.82 -9.70
CA VAL A 247 0.07 -10.33 -8.80
C VAL A 247 1.41 -10.74 -9.43
N PRO A 248 2.28 -9.78 -9.80
CA PRO A 248 3.56 -10.12 -10.42
C PRO A 248 4.39 -11.06 -9.56
N ALA A 249 5.10 -12.01 -10.18
CA ALA A 249 5.91 -13.01 -9.47
C ALA A 249 6.96 -12.37 -8.55
N ALA A 250 7.55 -11.24 -8.97
CA ALA A 250 8.46 -10.46 -8.14
C ALA A 250 7.78 -9.93 -6.86
N THR A 251 6.52 -9.49 -6.96
CA THR A 251 5.72 -9.02 -5.82
C THR A 251 5.59 -10.11 -4.76
N VAL A 252 5.12 -11.30 -5.17
CA VAL A 252 4.91 -12.46 -4.30
C VAL A 252 6.23 -12.89 -3.65
N ALA A 253 7.27 -13.11 -4.45
CA ALA A 253 8.55 -13.60 -3.96
C ALA A 253 9.24 -12.63 -2.99
N ILE A 254 9.15 -11.32 -3.25
CA ILE A 254 9.81 -10.31 -2.42
C ILE A 254 9.04 -10.10 -1.12
N GLN A 255 7.71 -9.95 -1.16
CA GLN A 255 6.93 -9.75 0.05
C GLN A 255 6.97 -10.96 0.98
N GLY A 256 6.82 -12.18 0.43
CA GLY A 256 6.90 -13.42 1.22
C GLY A 256 8.23 -13.57 1.97
N LYS A 257 9.29 -12.90 1.51
CA LYS A 257 10.58 -12.86 2.19
C LYS A 257 10.77 -11.66 3.11
N GLN A 258 10.30 -10.47 2.71
CA GLN A 258 10.69 -9.21 3.33
C GLN A 258 9.71 -8.68 4.37
N LEU A 259 8.42 -9.04 4.30
CA LEU A 259 7.44 -8.55 5.27
C LEU A 259 7.83 -8.93 6.70
N ILE A 260 8.21 -10.18 6.97
CA ILE A 260 8.57 -10.59 8.35
C ILE A 260 9.78 -9.81 8.86
N ASN A 261 10.72 -9.49 7.97
CA ASN A 261 11.91 -8.72 8.31
C ASN A 261 11.58 -7.30 8.79
N THR A 262 10.44 -6.74 8.38
CA THR A 262 10.04 -5.40 8.84
C THR A 262 9.70 -5.36 10.33
N VAL A 263 9.26 -6.50 10.89
CA VAL A 263 8.97 -6.68 12.32
C VAL A 263 10.15 -7.32 13.06
N SER A 264 10.70 -8.42 12.55
CA SER A 264 11.75 -9.20 13.24
C SER A 264 13.09 -8.48 13.36
N THR A 265 13.32 -7.44 12.55
CA THR A 265 14.52 -6.60 12.61
C THR A 265 14.29 -5.24 13.28
N LEU A 266 13.17 -5.08 13.98
CA LEU A 266 12.94 -3.89 14.81
C LEU A 266 14.08 -3.72 15.81
N PRO A 267 14.64 -2.51 15.98
CA PRO A 267 15.66 -2.25 16.99
C PRO A 267 15.17 -2.59 18.40
N ASP A 268 16.00 -3.27 19.20
CA ASP A 268 15.69 -3.63 20.59
C ASP A 268 15.21 -2.43 21.42
N ALA A 269 15.76 -1.23 21.16
CA ALA A 269 15.36 -0.01 21.85
C ALA A 269 13.89 0.37 21.59
N ILE A 270 13.37 0.09 20.38
CA ILE A 270 11.97 0.30 20.02
C ILE A 270 11.11 -0.79 20.65
N VAL A 271 11.49 -2.06 20.51
CA VAL A 271 10.76 -3.20 21.12
C VAL A 271 10.63 -3.00 22.64
N ASN A 272 11.73 -2.65 23.31
CA ASN A 272 11.78 -2.43 24.75
C ASN A 272 10.93 -1.24 25.23
N GLN A 273 10.79 -0.19 24.41
CA GLN A 273 9.91 0.94 24.74
C GLN A 273 8.45 0.62 24.45
N TRP A 274 8.16 -0.03 23.33
CA TRP A 274 6.80 -0.36 22.94
C TRP A 274 6.19 -1.38 23.90
N GLN A 275 6.94 -2.38 24.34
CA GLN A 275 6.41 -3.35 25.30
C GLN A 275 6.11 -2.78 26.70
N GLN A 276 6.55 -1.55 27.00
CA GLN A 276 6.14 -0.85 28.22
C GLN A 276 4.70 -0.37 28.16
N THR A 277 4.13 -0.18 26.96
CA THR A 277 2.71 0.16 26.78
C THR A 277 1.86 -1.08 26.63
N ARG A 278 2.39 -2.12 25.96
CA ARG A 278 1.74 -3.42 25.81
C ARG A 278 2.76 -4.56 25.93
N PRO A 279 2.87 -5.25 27.08
CA PRO A 279 3.80 -6.35 27.28
C PRO A 279 3.62 -7.50 26.27
N GLY A 280 4.67 -8.30 26.05
CA GLY A 280 4.61 -9.51 25.22
C GLY A 280 5.07 -9.36 23.77
N LEU A 281 5.39 -8.14 23.31
CA LEU A 281 5.83 -7.92 21.92
C LEU A 281 7.07 -8.75 21.54
N ALA A 282 8.09 -8.77 22.40
CA ALA A 282 9.33 -9.50 22.12
C ALA A 282 9.08 -11.02 21.97
N ASP A 283 8.19 -11.57 22.78
CA ASP A 283 7.83 -12.99 22.71
C ASP A 283 7.01 -13.28 21.45
N ALA A 284 6.06 -12.41 21.09
CA ALA A 284 5.27 -12.52 19.87
C ALA A 284 6.15 -12.48 18.60
N ILE A 285 7.11 -11.55 18.54
CA ILE A 285 8.09 -11.46 17.44
C ILE A 285 8.90 -12.76 17.35
N LYS A 286 9.38 -13.28 18.49
CA LYS A 286 10.19 -14.50 18.54
C LYS A 286 9.40 -15.75 18.14
N ALA A 287 8.09 -15.76 18.41
CA ALA A 287 7.19 -16.86 18.09
C ALA A 287 6.67 -16.82 16.64
N SER A 288 6.91 -15.74 15.89
CA SER A 288 6.48 -15.60 14.50
C SER A 288 7.63 -15.87 13.53
N ASP A 289 7.30 -16.41 12.36
CA ASP A 289 8.26 -16.66 11.28
C ASP A 289 7.74 -16.20 9.91
N ALA A 290 8.28 -16.74 8.80
CA ALA A 290 7.87 -16.33 7.47
C ALA A 290 6.45 -16.80 7.09
N GLU A 291 5.98 -17.89 7.70
CA GLU A 291 4.72 -18.57 7.36
C GLU A 291 3.63 -18.34 8.40
N ASP A 292 3.98 -18.27 9.69
CA ASP A 292 3.01 -18.13 10.79
C ASP A 292 3.25 -16.84 11.60
N TRP A 293 2.28 -15.93 11.54
CA TRP A 293 2.26 -14.65 12.26
C TRP A 293 1.17 -14.61 13.35
N SER A 294 0.53 -15.74 13.65
CA SER A 294 -0.56 -15.82 14.63
C SER A 294 -0.22 -15.23 15.98
N ALA A 295 1.03 -15.40 16.45
CA ALA A 295 1.47 -14.81 17.71
C ALA A 295 1.49 -13.27 17.68
N LEU A 296 1.81 -12.65 16.54
CA LEU A 296 1.73 -11.20 16.37
C LEU A 296 0.29 -10.72 16.22
N ASP A 297 -0.57 -11.48 15.53
CA ASP A 297 -2.00 -11.21 15.44
C ASP A 297 -2.67 -11.24 16.81
N ASP A 298 -2.51 -12.33 17.57
CA ASP A 298 -3.05 -12.46 18.92
C ASP A 298 -2.48 -11.39 19.85
N TRP A 299 -1.18 -11.09 19.70
CA TRP A 299 -0.57 -10.03 20.48
C TRP A 299 -1.16 -8.66 20.16
N LEU A 300 -1.56 -8.36 18.92
CA LEU A 300 -2.13 -7.07 18.53
C LEU A 300 -3.64 -7.00 18.77
N ASN A 301 -4.35 -8.09 18.47
CA ASN A 301 -5.79 -8.26 18.51
C ASN A 301 -6.13 -9.47 19.40
N PRO A 302 -6.11 -9.30 20.73
CA PRO A 302 -6.32 -10.41 21.62
C PRO A 302 -7.78 -10.87 21.45
N PRO A 303 -8.04 -12.19 21.46
CA PRO A 303 -9.41 -12.69 21.37
C PRO A 303 -10.25 -12.04 22.47
N VAL A 304 -11.44 -11.58 22.10
CA VAL A 304 -12.40 -11.06 23.09
C VAL A 304 -12.85 -12.26 23.90
N ASP A 305 -12.51 -12.31 25.18
CA ASP A 305 -13.03 -13.32 26.09
C ASP A 305 -14.57 -13.28 26.01
N SER A 306 -15.15 -14.36 25.52
CA SER A 306 -16.60 -14.55 25.52
C SER A 306 -17.02 -14.88 26.95
N ASP A 307 -17.25 -13.84 27.76
CA ASP A 307 -17.95 -13.93 29.05
C ASP A 307 -19.42 -14.38 28.88
#